data_AF-A0A353FHB9-F1
#
_entry.id   AF-A0A353FHB9-F1
#
_cell.length_a   1.000
_cell.length_b   1.000
_cell.length_c   1.000
_cell.angle_alpha   90.00
_cell.angle_beta   90.00
_cell.angle_gamma   90.00
#
_symmetry.space_group_name_H-M   'P 1'
#
loop_
_entity.id
_entity.type
_entity.pdbx_description
1 polymer ?
#
loop_
_entity_poly.entity_id
_entity_poly.type
_entity_poly.pdbx_seq_one_letter_code
_entity_poly.pdbx_strand_id
1 'polypeptide(L)'
;KLGLEFSISATSRAPRGGEVDGKDYYFLNDEDFRQSVLNGEFIEWEEVYSGSMYGTLRSEVERIWSHGKTVIFDMDVVGGLNLKSLYKDNALAIFVMPPSMEELERRLRGRQTDDEDKIRQRLAKARKEIGRSDRFDHILLNNDLETAKKEAEKLVQSFLEK
;
A
#
# COMPACT_ATOMS: atom_id res chain seq x y z
N LYS A 1 -10.79 -9.09 18.25
CA LYS A 1 -9.99 -8.13 17.46
C LYS A 1 -8.91 -8.92 16.74
N LEU A 2 -8.76 -8.80 15.42
CA LEU A 2 -7.87 -9.61 14.58
C LEU A 2 -6.35 -9.37 14.79
N GLY A 3 -5.94 -8.65 15.85
CA GLY A 3 -4.52 -8.43 16.15
C GLY A 3 -3.75 -7.65 15.08
N LEU A 4 -4.41 -6.75 14.33
CA LEU A 4 -3.81 -6.09 13.18
C LEU A 4 -3.18 -4.73 13.52
N GLU A 5 -2.13 -4.35 12.80
CA GLU A 5 -1.54 -3.00 12.81
C GLU A 5 -1.03 -2.59 11.42
N PHE A 6 -1.24 -1.33 11.05
CA PHE A 6 -0.76 -0.78 9.78
C PHE A 6 0.74 -0.55 9.83
N SER A 7 1.43 -0.93 8.75
CA SER A 7 2.83 -0.56 8.50
C SER A 7 2.91 0.91 8.09
N ILE A 8 3.77 1.68 8.76
CA ILE A 8 4.12 3.03 8.32
C ILE A 8 5.17 2.92 7.21
N SER A 9 4.86 3.43 6.02
CA SER A 9 5.80 3.42 4.89
C SER A 9 6.81 4.56 5.01
N ALA A 10 8.03 4.38 4.49
CA ALA A 10 8.95 5.49 4.27
C ALA A 10 8.72 6.12 2.89
N THR A 11 8.99 7.41 2.76
CA THR A 11 8.95 8.09 1.47
C THR A 11 9.99 9.19 1.35
N SER A 12 10.45 9.44 0.11
CA SER A 12 11.38 10.53 -0.19
C SER A 12 10.70 11.88 -0.49
N ARG A 13 9.36 11.90 -0.61
CA ARG A 13 8.63 13.16 -0.82
C ARG A 13 8.55 13.97 0.46
N ALA A 14 8.38 15.28 0.31
CA ALA A 14 8.02 16.13 1.44
C ALA A 14 6.62 15.78 2.02
N PRO A 15 6.40 15.98 3.34
CA PRO A 15 5.08 15.93 3.95
C PRO A 15 4.10 16.91 3.31
N ARG A 16 2.82 16.55 3.25
CA ARG A 16 1.73 17.39 2.76
C ARG A 16 0.86 17.83 3.93
N GLY A 17 0.55 19.13 3.99
CA GLY A 17 -0.45 19.65 4.92
C GLY A 17 -0.19 19.26 6.38
N GLY A 18 -1.07 18.44 6.96
CA GLY A 18 -1.01 18.00 8.35
C GLY A 18 -0.42 16.60 8.57
N GLU A 19 0.28 16.02 7.58
CA GLU A 19 0.98 14.75 7.76
C GLU A 19 2.10 14.86 8.81
N VAL A 20 2.27 13.80 9.59
CA VAL A 20 3.18 13.70 10.72
C VAL A 20 4.18 12.57 10.50
N ASP A 21 5.46 12.89 10.69
CA ASP A 21 6.55 11.91 10.62
C ASP A 21 6.41 10.82 11.70
N GLY A 22 6.69 9.58 11.32
CA GLY A 22 6.55 8.41 12.19
C GLY A 22 5.09 8.05 12.52
N LYS A 23 4.13 8.62 11.77
CA LYS A 23 2.70 8.29 11.87
C LYS A 23 2.09 8.08 10.50
N ASP A 24 2.17 9.08 9.63
CA ASP A 24 1.63 8.99 8.28
C ASP A 24 2.66 8.35 7.33
N TYR A 25 3.92 8.80 7.43
CA TYR A 25 5.08 8.20 6.77
C TYR A 25 6.33 8.39 7.64
N TYR A 26 7.38 7.62 7.37
CA TYR A 26 8.75 8.03 7.67
C TYR A 26 9.26 8.91 6.52
N PHE A 27 9.38 10.20 6.75
CA PHE A 27 9.82 11.15 5.74
C PHE A 27 11.34 11.21 5.73
N LEU A 28 11.92 10.60 4.69
CA LEU A 28 13.35 10.64 4.41
C LEU A 28 13.59 11.67 3.32
N ASN A 29 14.72 12.37 3.33
CA ASN A 29 15.12 13.08 2.12
C ASN A 29 15.68 12.07 1.08
N ASP A 30 15.94 12.53 -0.15
CA ASP A 30 16.44 11.64 -1.21
C ASP A 30 17.79 10.98 -0.88
N GLU A 31 18.66 11.65 -0.12
CA GLU A 31 19.97 11.11 0.28
C GLU A 31 19.80 10.02 1.33
N ASP A 32 19.02 10.28 2.37
CA ASP A 32 18.72 9.33 3.45
C ASP A 32 18.00 8.09 2.90
N PHE A 33 17.02 8.27 2.01
CA PHE A 33 16.32 7.16 1.38
C PHE A 33 17.28 6.25 0.61
N ARG A 34 18.18 6.85 -0.20
CA ARG A 34 19.19 6.09 -0.95
C ARG A 34 20.19 5.41 -0.04
N GLN A 35 20.57 6.05 1.07
CA GLN A 35 21.46 5.42 2.05
C GLN A 35 20.80 4.21 2.71
N SER A 36 19.52 4.30 3.09
CA SER A 36 18.75 3.17 3.61
C SER A 36 18.62 2.03 2.60
N VAL A 37 18.48 2.34 1.30
CA VAL A 37 18.55 1.33 0.22
C VAL A 37 19.91 0.64 0.20
N LEU A 38 21.02 1.39 0.22
CA LEU A 38 22.38 0.83 0.22
C LEU A 38 22.65 -0.04 1.46
N ASN A 39 22.06 0.32 2.60
CA ASN A 39 22.19 -0.42 3.85
C ASN A 39 21.29 -1.67 3.92
N GLY A 40 20.41 -1.90 2.94
CA GLY A 40 19.48 -3.05 2.94
C GLY A 40 18.36 -2.95 3.98
N GLU A 41 18.00 -1.73 4.38
CA GLU A 41 17.00 -1.44 5.42
C GLU A 41 15.56 -1.65 4.93
N PHE A 42 15.34 -1.60 3.62
CA PHE A 42 14.04 -1.83 3.00
C PHE A 42 13.79 -3.32 2.74
N ILE A 43 12.56 -3.76 3.03
CA ILE A 43 12.04 -5.06 2.57
C ILE A 43 11.74 -4.97 1.08
N GLU A 44 11.11 -3.88 0.68
CA GLU A 44 10.83 -3.51 -0.69
C GLU A 44 10.83 -1.98 -0.78
N TRP A 45 11.14 -1.47 -1.96
CA TRP A 45 11.00 -0.05 -2.29
C TRP A 45 10.86 0.11 -3.79
N GLU A 46 10.27 1.23 -4.20
CA GLU A 46 10.13 1.60 -5.60
C GLU A 46 9.96 3.11 -5.78
N GLU A 47 10.26 3.57 -6.99
CA GLU A 47 9.86 4.90 -7.44
C GLU A 47 8.41 4.83 -7.97
N VAL A 48 7.45 5.13 -7.09
CA VAL A 48 6.01 5.02 -7.39
C VAL A 48 5.57 6.11 -8.38
N TYR A 49 6.13 7.31 -8.23
CA TYR A 49 5.92 8.47 -9.10
C TYR A 49 7.28 9.09 -9.41
N SER A 50 7.41 9.76 -10.56
CA SER A 50 8.66 10.42 -10.96
C SER A 50 9.20 11.31 -9.83
N GLY A 51 10.39 10.98 -9.31
CA GLY A 51 11.06 11.69 -8.23
C GLY A 51 10.48 11.44 -6.82
N SER A 52 9.67 10.41 -6.62
CA SER A 52 9.15 10.06 -5.29
C SER A 52 9.25 8.56 -5.04
N MET A 53 10.17 8.21 -4.15
CA MET A 53 10.39 6.84 -3.71
C MET A 53 9.53 6.52 -2.49
N TYR A 54 9.08 5.27 -2.40
CA TYR A 54 8.35 4.72 -1.28
C TYR A 54 8.89 3.35 -0.95
N GLY A 55 8.84 2.94 0.30
CA GLY A 55 9.27 1.61 0.68
C GLY A 55 8.89 1.23 2.11
N THR A 56 8.94 -0.07 2.35
CA THR A 56 8.65 -0.68 3.65
C THR A 56 9.94 -0.96 4.40
N LEU A 57 10.13 -0.29 5.54
CA LEU A 57 11.29 -0.53 6.39
C LEU A 57 11.18 -1.89 7.09
N ARG A 58 12.30 -2.62 7.16
CA ARG A 58 12.38 -3.88 7.91
C ARG A 58 12.08 -3.69 9.39
N SER A 59 12.60 -2.60 9.96
CA SER A 59 12.39 -2.22 11.36
C SER A 59 10.91 -2.01 11.69
N GLU A 60 10.09 -1.56 10.75
CA GLU A 60 8.67 -1.34 10.97
C GLU A 60 7.91 -2.66 11.09
N VAL A 61 8.22 -3.61 10.21
CA VAL A 61 7.64 -4.97 10.27
C VAL A 61 8.07 -5.69 11.55
N GLU A 62 9.35 -5.58 11.92
CA GLU A 62 9.89 -6.14 13.17
C GLU A 62 9.23 -5.51 14.40
N ARG A 63 9.02 -4.18 14.40
CA ARG A 63 8.31 -3.47 15.47
C ARG A 63 6.91 -4.03 15.64
N ILE A 64 6.13 -4.19 14.58
CA ILE A 64 4.75 -4.70 14.66
C ILE A 64 4.73 -6.15 15.15
N TRP A 65 5.60 -7.01 14.62
CA TRP A 65 5.71 -8.40 15.07
C TRP A 65 6.14 -8.53 16.53
N SER A 66 7.01 -7.65 17.03
CA SER A 66 7.40 -7.64 18.46
C SER A 66 6.23 -7.39 19.41
N HIS A 67 5.15 -6.77 18.91
CA HIS A 67 3.90 -6.56 19.65
C HIS A 67 2.90 -7.72 19.50
N GLY A 68 3.29 -8.82 18.84
CA GLY A 68 2.43 -9.98 18.60
C GLY A 68 1.28 -9.69 17.63
N LYS A 69 1.46 -8.71 16.72
CA LYS A 69 0.44 -8.29 15.77
C LYS A 69 0.77 -8.70 14.34
N THR A 70 -0.27 -8.87 13.53
CA THR A 70 -0.15 -9.05 12.08
C THR A 70 -0.07 -7.69 11.39
N VAL A 71 0.89 -7.55 10.47
CA VAL A 71 1.07 -6.34 9.69
C VAL A 71 0.01 -6.24 8.59
N ILE A 72 -0.58 -5.06 8.43
CA ILE A 72 -1.36 -4.68 7.24
C ILE A 72 -0.53 -3.69 6.43
N PHE A 73 -0.45 -3.94 5.13
CA PHE A 73 0.12 -3.02 4.14
C PHE A 73 -0.98 -2.47 3.24
N ASP A 74 -0.99 -1.15 3.01
CA ASP A 74 -1.81 -0.48 1.99
C ASP A 74 -0.90 0.17 0.94
N MET A 75 -0.46 -0.64 -0.02
CA MET A 75 0.51 -0.23 -1.05
C MET A 75 -0.01 -0.50 -2.46
N ASP A 76 0.79 -0.13 -3.46
CA ASP A 76 0.43 -0.33 -4.86
C ASP A 76 0.57 -1.81 -5.30
N VAL A 77 0.25 -2.07 -6.56
CA VAL A 77 0.26 -3.44 -7.10
C VAL A 77 1.66 -4.06 -7.13
N VAL A 78 2.68 -3.28 -7.46
CA VAL A 78 4.04 -3.79 -7.61
C VAL A 78 4.60 -4.12 -6.22
N GLY A 79 4.50 -3.18 -5.27
CA GLY A 79 4.88 -3.42 -3.88
C GLY A 79 4.15 -4.62 -3.28
N GLY A 80 2.84 -4.70 -3.45
CA GLY A 80 2.02 -5.81 -2.92
C GLY A 80 2.44 -7.18 -3.47
N LEU A 81 2.74 -7.25 -4.77
CA LEU A 81 3.21 -8.49 -5.40
C LEU A 81 4.65 -8.84 -5.00
N ASN A 82 5.51 -7.85 -4.75
CA ASN A 82 6.86 -8.07 -4.23
C ASN A 82 6.80 -8.69 -2.83
N LEU A 83 5.98 -8.15 -1.93
CA LEU A 83 5.76 -8.72 -0.59
C LEU A 83 5.15 -10.12 -0.68
N LYS A 84 4.15 -10.34 -1.54
CA LYS A 84 3.57 -11.66 -1.76
C LYS A 84 4.62 -12.66 -2.25
N SER A 85 5.52 -12.27 -3.15
CA SER A 85 6.60 -13.13 -3.62
C SER A 85 7.62 -13.45 -2.52
N LEU A 86 7.91 -12.48 -1.65
CA LEU A 86 8.87 -12.63 -0.56
C LEU A 86 8.34 -13.55 0.55
N TYR A 87 7.10 -13.31 1.00
CA TYR A 87 6.48 -14.01 2.13
C TYR A 87 5.65 -15.22 1.72
N LYS A 88 5.32 -15.37 0.43
CA LYS A 88 4.61 -16.52 -0.14
C LYS A 88 3.29 -16.79 0.59
N ASP A 89 3.15 -17.99 1.15
CA ASP A 89 1.95 -18.44 1.87
C ASP A 89 1.77 -17.71 3.21
N ASN A 90 2.79 -17.02 3.71
CA ASN A 90 2.70 -16.17 4.92
C ASN A 90 2.22 -14.74 4.60
N ALA A 91 1.76 -14.48 3.38
CA ALA A 91 1.12 -13.22 3.01
C ALA A 91 -0.19 -13.46 2.27
N LEU A 92 -1.19 -12.64 2.59
CA LEU A 92 -2.47 -12.56 1.89
C LEU A 92 -2.50 -11.30 1.04
N ALA A 93 -2.56 -11.45 -0.28
CA ALA A 93 -2.65 -10.34 -1.23
C ALA A 93 -4.10 -10.17 -1.69
N ILE A 94 -4.72 -9.04 -1.32
CA ILE A 94 -6.08 -8.66 -1.76
C ILE A 94 -5.98 -7.46 -2.69
N PHE A 95 -6.45 -7.60 -3.93
CA PHE A 95 -6.59 -6.49 -4.87
C PHE A 95 -7.93 -5.78 -4.65
N VAL A 96 -7.91 -4.52 -4.22
CA VAL A 96 -9.13 -3.72 -4.03
C VAL A 96 -9.52 -3.06 -5.35
N MET A 97 -10.49 -3.65 -6.03
CA MET A 97 -10.97 -3.22 -7.34
C MET A 97 -12.01 -2.09 -7.19
N PRO A 98 -11.84 -0.94 -7.89
CA PRO A 98 -12.90 0.07 -7.97
C PRO A 98 -14.09 -0.45 -8.81
N PRO A 99 -15.32 0.06 -8.58
CA PRO A 99 -16.49 -0.34 -9.36
C PRO A 99 -16.36 -0.01 -10.84
N SER A 100 -15.67 1.09 -11.17
CA SER A 100 -15.34 1.48 -12.54
C SER A 100 -14.18 2.50 -12.55
N MET A 101 -13.62 2.73 -13.74
CA MET A 101 -12.60 3.76 -13.93
C MET A 101 -13.15 5.17 -13.71
N GLU A 102 -14.41 5.41 -14.08
CA GLU A 102 -15.10 6.69 -13.92
C GLU A 102 -15.28 7.01 -12.43
N GLU A 103 -15.65 6.02 -11.62
CA GLU A 103 -15.79 6.20 -10.18
C GLU A 103 -14.43 6.43 -9.50
N LEU A 104 -13.37 5.74 -9.95
CA LEU A 104 -12.01 6.02 -9.49
C LEU A 104 -11.59 7.46 -9.80
N GLU A 105 -11.83 7.93 -11.02
CA GLU A 105 -11.56 9.32 -11.42
C GLU A 105 -12.35 10.32 -10.57
N ARG A 106 -13.65 10.08 -10.37
CA ARG A 106 -14.51 10.92 -9.52
C ARG A 106 -13.93 11.03 -8.10
N ARG A 107 -13.51 9.91 -7.51
CA ARG A 107 -12.90 9.88 -6.16
C ARG A 107 -11.56 10.61 -6.10
N LEU A 108 -10.69 10.46 -7.10
CA LEU A 108 -9.40 11.15 -7.16
C LEU A 108 -9.58 12.68 -7.23
N ARG A 109 -10.46 13.15 -8.11
CA ARG A 109 -10.80 14.57 -8.26
C ARG A 109 -11.43 15.15 -7.01
N GLY A 110 -12.29 14.38 -6.35
CA GLY A 110 -12.98 14.78 -5.12
C GLY A 110 -12.05 15.02 -3.92
N ARG A 111 -10.82 14.48 -3.93
CA ARG A 111 -9.83 14.70 -2.86
C ARG A 111 -9.25 16.11 -2.87
N GLN A 112 -9.24 16.80 -4.02
CA GLN A 112 -8.69 18.16 -4.17
C GLN A 112 -7.22 18.30 -3.71
N THR A 113 -6.45 17.20 -3.71
CA THR A 113 -5.04 17.18 -3.25
C THR A 113 -4.03 17.06 -4.36
N ASP A 114 -4.46 16.72 -5.58
CA ASP A 114 -3.58 16.49 -6.73
C ASP A 114 -4.01 17.39 -7.90
N ASP A 115 -3.02 17.82 -8.71
CA ASP A 115 -3.24 18.54 -9.96
C ASP A 115 -3.71 17.61 -11.09
N GLU A 116 -4.18 18.19 -12.21
CA GLU A 116 -4.70 17.42 -13.35
C GLU A 116 -3.68 16.42 -13.94
N ASP A 117 -2.41 16.79 -13.99
CA ASP A 117 -1.37 15.94 -14.53
C ASP A 117 -1.14 14.70 -13.65
N LYS A 118 -1.09 14.88 -12.32
CA LYS A 118 -1.03 13.77 -11.36
C LYS A 118 -2.27 12.89 -11.41
N ILE A 119 -3.46 13.47 -11.56
CA ILE A 119 -4.71 12.70 -11.72
C ILE A 119 -4.63 11.79 -12.95
N ARG A 120 -4.18 12.33 -14.10
CA ARG A 120 -3.99 11.56 -15.33
C ARG A 120 -2.95 10.44 -15.16
N GLN A 121 -1.83 10.72 -14.49
CA GLN A 121 -0.81 9.72 -14.19
C GLN A 121 -1.37 8.57 -13.33
N ARG A 122 -2.11 8.90 -12.26
CA ARG A 122 -2.75 7.91 -11.39
C ARG A 122 -3.77 7.05 -12.14
N LEU A 123 -4.60 7.64 -12.99
CA LEU A 123 -5.58 6.90 -13.81
C LEU A 123 -4.91 5.99 -14.83
N ALA A 124 -3.84 6.45 -15.49
CA ALA A 124 -3.07 5.65 -16.42
C ALA A 124 -2.38 4.47 -15.72
N LYS A 125 -1.86 4.68 -14.51
CA LYS A 125 -1.29 3.63 -13.67
C LYS A 125 -2.35 2.60 -13.27
N ALA A 126 -3.49 3.04 -12.74
CA ALA A 126 -4.59 2.18 -12.34
C ALA A 126 -5.08 1.26 -13.46
N ARG A 127 -5.20 1.76 -14.70
CA ARG A 127 -5.57 0.92 -15.86
C ARG A 127 -4.59 -0.23 -16.10
N LYS A 128 -3.28 0.01 -15.94
CA LYS A 128 -2.24 -1.02 -16.09
C LYS A 128 -2.27 -2.01 -14.92
N GLU A 129 -2.51 -1.51 -13.71
CA GLU A 129 -2.55 -2.27 -12.47
C GLU A 129 -3.72 -3.25 -12.40
N ILE A 130 -4.90 -2.83 -12.87
CA ILE A 130 -6.08 -3.71 -12.99
C ILE A 130 -5.77 -4.96 -13.81
N GLY A 131 -4.95 -4.83 -14.86
CA GLY A 131 -4.50 -5.95 -15.69
C GLY A 131 -3.58 -6.96 -14.99
N ARG A 132 -3.20 -6.72 -13.74
CA ARG A 132 -2.39 -7.62 -12.89
C ARG A 132 -3.17 -8.17 -11.70
N SER A 133 -4.47 -7.87 -11.60
CA SER A 133 -5.32 -8.26 -10.48
C SER A 133 -5.45 -9.78 -10.33
N ASP A 134 -5.27 -10.53 -11.41
CA ASP A 134 -5.23 -12.00 -11.46
C ASP A 134 -4.02 -12.61 -10.72
N ARG A 135 -3.02 -11.80 -10.36
CA ARG A 135 -1.84 -12.23 -9.59
C ARG A 135 -2.03 -12.16 -8.08
N PHE A 136 -3.17 -11.66 -7.61
CA PHE A 136 -3.53 -11.58 -6.20
C PHE A 136 -4.30 -12.82 -5.75
N ASP A 137 -4.30 -13.11 -4.45
CA ASP A 137 -5.06 -14.25 -3.91
C ASP A 137 -6.57 -14.01 -4.04
N HIS A 138 -7.01 -12.75 -3.90
CA HIS A 138 -8.40 -12.35 -4.02
C HIS A 138 -8.56 -10.98 -4.69
N ILE A 139 -9.65 -10.83 -5.45
CA ILE A 139 -10.12 -9.54 -5.97
C ILE A 139 -11.34 -9.13 -5.14
N LEU A 140 -11.25 -7.99 -4.45
CA LEU A 140 -12.31 -7.42 -3.62
C LEU A 140 -12.97 -6.25 -4.35
N LEU A 141 -14.25 -6.38 -4.71
CA LEU A 141 -15.00 -5.32 -5.40
C LEU A 141 -15.49 -4.25 -4.41
N ASN A 142 -15.01 -3.01 -4.55
CA ASN A 142 -15.35 -1.90 -3.66
C ASN A 142 -16.52 -1.04 -4.21
N ASN A 143 -17.65 -1.70 -4.46
CA ASN A 143 -18.88 -1.05 -4.94
C ASN A 143 -19.67 -0.45 -3.77
N ASP A 144 -19.80 -1.20 -2.68
CA ASP A 144 -20.40 -0.80 -1.41
C ASP A 144 -19.38 -1.02 -0.29
N LEU A 145 -19.12 0.03 0.49
CA LEU A 145 -18.05 0.02 1.49
C LEU A 145 -18.31 -1.00 2.59
N GLU A 146 -19.56 -1.13 3.05
CA GLU A 146 -19.89 -2.03 4.17
C GLU A 146 -19.82 -3.50 3.73
N THR A 147 -20.22 -3.80 2.50
CA THR A 147 -20.07 -5.13 1.91
C THR A 147 -18.59 -5.47 1.73
N ALA A 148 -17.79 -4.56 1.13
CA ALA A 148 -16.37 -4.78 0.92
C ALA A 148 -15.60 -4.96 2.24
N LYS A 149 -15.95 -4.22 3.29
CA LYS A 149 -15.37 -4.39 4.64
C LYS A 149 -15.66 -5.79 5.20
N LYS A 150 -16.91 -6.24 5.14
CA LYS A 150 -17.30 -7.57 5.65
C LYS A 150 -16.60 -8.69 4.89
N GLU A 151 -16.43 -8.54 3.58
CA GLU A 151 -15.69 -9.51 2.76
C GLU A 151 -14.19 -9.51 3.13
N ALA A 152 -13.56 -8.34 3.23
CA ALA A 152 -12.17 -8.22 3.64
C ALA A 152 -11.92 -8.84 5.04
N GLU A 153 -12.78 -8.56 6.01
CA GLU A 153 -12.69 -9.14 7.36
C GLU A 153 -12.74 -10.67 7.34
N LYS A 154 -13.64 -11.26 6.54
CA LYS A 154 -13.72 -12.71 6.38
C LYS A 154 -12.45 -13.29 5.76
N LEU A 155 -11.93 -12.68 4.71
CA LEU A 155 -10.70 -13.12 4.04
C LEU A 155 -9.52 -13.11 5.01
N VAL A 156 -9.35 -12.01 5.76
CA VAL A 156 -8.28 -11.87 6.76
C VAL A 156 -8.46 -12.88 7.89
N GLN A 157 -9.68 -13.04 8.42
CA GLN A 157 -9.94 -14.02 9.47
C GLN A 157 -9.59 -15.44 9.02
N SER A 158 -10.06 -15.86 7.84
CA SER A 158 -9.76 -17.18 7.28
C SER A 158 -8.27 -17.40 7.00
N PHE A 159 -7.51 -16.34 6.73
CA PHE A 159 -6.06 -16.43 6.57
C PHE A 159 -5.33 -16.60 7.90
N LEU A 160 -5.76 -15.88 8.95
CA LEU A 160 -5.14 -15.94 10.28
C LEU A 160 -5.46 -17.20 11.07
N GLU A 161 -6.53 -17.91 10.71
CA GLU A 161 -6.95 -19.17 11.34
C GLU A 161 -6.23 -20.41 10.76
N LYS A 162 -5.43 -20.26 9.71
CA LYS A 162 -4.61 -21.34 9.13
C LYS A 162 -3.36 -21.61 9.96
#